data_AF-A0A1I2MB25-F1
#
_entry.id   AF-A0A1I2MB25-F1
#
_cell.length_a   1.000
_cell.length_b   1.000
_cell.length_c   1.000
_cell.angle_alpha   90.00
_cell.angle_beta   90.00
_cell.angle_gamma   90.00
#
_symmetry.space_group_name_H-M   'P 1'
#
loop_
_entity.id
_entity.type
_entity.pdbx_description
1 polymer ?
#
loop_
_entity_poly.entity_id
_entity_poly.type
_entity_poly.pdbx_seq_one_letter_code
_entity_poly.pdbx_strand_id
1 'polypeptide(L)' 'MISNIGVPGLILILVVALLLFGPSKLPELGRAVGRTLREFKESFSGADETRTDKPEKSSQEQSK' A
#
# COMPACT_ATOMS: atom_id res chain seq x y z
N MET A 1 -7.81 -4.32 33.33
CA MET A 1 -9.00 -5.04 32.81
C MET A 1 -9.20 -4.87 31.30
N ILE A 2 -8.82 -3.75 30.67
CA ILE A 2 -8.95 -3.53 29.21
C ILE A 2 -7.85 -4.25 28.39
N SER A 3 -6.68 -4.53 28.98
CA SER A 3 -5.57 -5.20 28.29
C SER A 3 -5.83 -6.67 27.89
N ASN A 4 -6.95 -7.27 28.34
CA ASN A 4 -7.37 -8.60 27.90
C ASN A 4 -8.19 -8.59 26.61
N ILE A 5 -8.60 -7.41 26.12
CA ILE A 5 -9.24 -7.22 24.80
C ILE A 5 -8.14 -7.12 23.74
N GLY A 6 -7.25 -8.11 23.70
CA GLY A 6 -6.16 -8.16 22.73
C GLY A 6 -6.68 -8.37 21.31
N VAL A 7 -5.88 -9.05 20.49
CA VAL A 7 -6.23 -9.42 19.10
C VAL A 7 -7.67 -9.95 18.93
N PRO A 8 -8.25 -10.75 19.85
CA PRO A 8 -9.64 -11.23 19.71
C PRO A 8 -10.69 -10.11 19.66
N GLY A 9 -10.52 -9.03 20.45
CA GLY A 9 -11.47 -7.93 20.46
C GLY A 9 -11.39 -7.07 19.20
N LEU A 10 -10.19 -6.89 18.67
CA LEU A 10 -9.98 -6.21 17.39
C LEU A 10 -10.64 -6.98 16.24
N ILE A 11 -10.53 -8.32 16.23
CA ILE A 11 -11.21 -9.19 15.25
C ILE A 11 -12.73 -9.01 15.33
N LEU A 12 -13.32 -8.97 16.53
CA LEU A 12 -14.76 -8.78 16.68
C LEU A 12 -15.24 -7.45 16.07
N ILE A 13 -14.52 -6.35 16.36
CA ILE A 13 -14.81 -5.04 15.77
C ILE A 13 -14.68 -5.09 14.24
N LEU A 14 -13.64 -5.76 13.75
CA LEU A 14 -13.39 -5.90 12.31
C LEU A 14 -14.52 -6.68 11.63
N VAL A 15 -15.02 -7.76 12.23
CA VAL A 15 -16.19 -8.51 11.73
C VAL A 15 -17.44 -7.63 11.66
N VAL A 16 -17.73 -6.84 12.70
CA VAL A 16 -18.87 -5.92 12.69
C VAL A 16 -18.71 -4.85 11.60
N ALA A 17 -17.52 -4.27 11.46
CA ALA A 17 -17.21 -3.32 10.40
C ALA A 17 -17.36 -3.95 9.01
N LEU A 18 -16.95 -5.22 8.85
CA LEU A 18 -17.12 -5.97 7.61
C LEU A 18 -18.58 -6.28 7.28
N LEU A 19 -19.45 -6.45 8.27
CA LEU A 19 -20.88 -6.60 8.03
C LEU A 19 -21.53 -5.29 7.56
N LEU A 20 -21.09 -4.14 8.11
CA LEU A 20 -21.60 -2.82 7.74
C LEU A 20 -21.09 -2.36 6.37
N PHE A 21 -19.78 -2.46 6.14
CA PHE A 21 -19.12 -1.93 4.95
C PHE A 21 -18.86 -2.98 3.88
N GLY A 22 -18.80 -4.26 4.24
CA GLY A 22 -18.46 -5.36 3.34
C GLY A 22 -16.95 -5.65 3.24
N PRO A 23 -16.55 -6.92 3.06
CA PRO A 23 -15.14 -7.33 2.95
C PRO A 23 -14.42 -6.76 1.72
N SER A 24 -15.15 -6.35 0.69
CA SER A 24 -14.56 -5.77 -0.51
C SER A 24 -14.19 -4.28 -0.34
N LYS A 25 -14.82 -3.56 0.58
CA LYS A 25 -14.62 -2.10 0.72
C LYS A 25 -13.33 -1.73 1.43
N LEU A 26 -12.93 -2.47 2.46
CA LEU A 26 -11.65 -2.24 3.14
C LEU A 26 -10.42 -2.34 2.21
N PRO A 27 -10.25 -3.40 1.38
CA PRO A 27 -9.11 -3.49 0.45
C PRO A 27 -9.20 -2.49 -0.70
N GLU A 28 -10.41 -2.13 -1.15
CA GLU A 28 -10.61 -1.08 -2.15
C GLU A 28 -10.14 0.30 -1.63
N LEU A 29 -10.54 0.67 -0.41
CA LEU A 29 -10.08 1.88 0.27
C LEU A 29 -8.57 1.84 0.55
N GLY A 30 -8.04 0.70 1.02
CA GLY A 30 -6.60 0.53 1.25
C GLY A 30 -5.77 0.68 -0.02
N ARG A 31 -6.27 0.21 -1.18
CA ARG A 31 -5.63 0.42 -2.48
C ARG A 31 -5.64 1.88 -2.91
N ALA A 32 -6.75 2.59 -2.70
CA ALA A 32 -6.85 4.01 -3.00
C ALA A 32 -5.89 4.84 -2.14
N VAL A 33 -5.96 4.66 -0.81
CA VAL A 33 -5.07 5.32 0.16
C VAL A 33 -3.61 4.95 -0.09
N GLY A 34 -3.32 3.69 -0.37
CA GLY A 34 -1.96 3.21 -0.62
C GLY A 34 -1.32 3.82 -1.87
N ARG A 35 -2.10 4.06 -2.94
CA ARG A 35 -1.61 4.81 -4.11
C ARG A 35 -1.29 6.25 -3.76
N THR A 36 -2.20 6.93 -3.07
CA THR A 36 -1.96 8.31 -2.59
C THR A 36 -0.73 8.38 -1.68
N LEU A 37 -0.57 7.44 -0.75
CA LEU A 37 0.55 7.41 0.18
C LEU A 37 1.88 7.10 -0.53
N ARG A 38 1.84 6.29 -1.60
CA ARG A 38 3.00 6.01 -2.44
C ARG A 38 3.44 7.24 -3.24
N GLU A 39 2.50 7.91 -3.90
CA GLU A 39 2.76 9.14 -4.64
C GLU A 39 3.24 10.25 -3.70
N PHE A 40 2.66 10.34 -2.50
CA PHE A 40 3.11 11.24 -1.44
C PHE A 40 4.54 10.89 -1.01
N LYS A 41 4.83 9.62 -0.72
CA LYS A 41 6.20 9.18 -0.39
C LYS A 41 7.18 9.49 -1.52
N GLU A 42 6.86 9.21 -2.76
CA GLU A 42 7.72 9.49 -3.92
C GLU A 42 7.96 11.01 -4.08
N SER A 43 6.95 11.85 -3.81
CA SER A 43 7.09 13.31 -3.85
C SER A 43 7.94 13.86 -2.70
N PHE A 44 7.84 13.27 -1.50
CA PHE A 44 8.63 13.66 -0.33
C PHE A 44 10.05 13.07 -0.35
N SER A 45 10.24 11.86 -0.89
CA SER A 45 11.54 11.21 -1.09
C SER A 45 12.27 11.72 -2.33
N GLY A 46 11.57 12.25 -3.33
CA GLY A 46 12.14 12.91 -4.51
C GLY A 46 12.86 14.23 -4.22
N ALA A 47 12.73 14.76 -3.00
CA ALA A 47 13.60 15.83 -2.50
C ALA A 47 15.02 15.34 -2.12
N ASP A 48 15.24 14.02 -1.99
CA ASP A 48 16.51 13.41 -1.57
C ASP A 48 17.15 12.54 -2.68
N GLU A 49 16.37 11.88 -3.54
CA GLU A 49 16.92 10.95 -4.55
C GLU A 49 17.09 11.57 -5.94
N THR A 50 18.14 12.38 -6.11
CA THR A 50 18.85 12.44 -7.40
C THR A 50 19.70 11.18 -7.52
N ARG A 51 19.34 10.30 -8.46
CA ARG A 51 20.02 9.05 -8.89
C ARG A 51 19.64 7.82 -8.06
N THR A 52 18.91 6.88 -8.66
CA THR A 52 19.35 5.48 -8.85
C THR A 52 18.31 4.72 -9.69
N ASP A 53 18.83 3.99 -10.68
CA ASP A 53 18.22 2.92 -11.46
C ASP A 53 16.94 3.16 -12.30
N LYS A 54 17.19 3.56 -13.55
CA LYS A 54 16.51 2.93 -14.69
C LYS A 54 17.51 1.94 -15.31
N PRO A 55 17.33 0.61 -15.21
CA PRO A 55 18.03 -0.30 -16.10
C PRO A 55 17.46 -0.08 -17.50
N GLU A 56 18.25 0.62 -18.30
CA GLU A 56 18.12 0.77 -19.73
C GLU A 56 18.02 -0.62 -20.37
N LYS A 57 16.88 -0.86 -21.03
CA LYS A 57 16.59 -2.07 -21.78
C LYS A 57 17.44 -2.06 -23.07
N SER A 58 18.73 -2.33 -22.94
CA SER A 58 19.62 -2.62 -24.07
C SER A 58 19.61 -4.12 -24.33
N SER A 59 18.68 -4.55 -25.19
CA SER A 59 18.87 -5.76 -25.97
C SER A 59 18.86 -5.30 -27.43
N GLN A 60 20.07 -4.98 -27.90
CA GLN A 60 20.36 -4.70 -29.30
C GLN A 60 19.97 -5.92 -30.14
N GLU A 61 18.91 -5.73 -30.90
CA GLU A 61 18.67 -6.38 -32.18
C GLU A 61 19.30 -5.44 -33.24
N GLN A 62 20.01 -5.98 -34.25
CA GLN A 62 20.93 -5.33 -35.23
C GLN A 62 22.39 -5.30 -34.72
N SER A 63 23.41 -5.84 -35.39
CA SER A 63 23.69 -6.14 -36.81
C SER A 63 24.77 -7.24 -36.81
N LYS A 64 24.59 -8.38 -37.50
CA LYS A 64 25.07 -8.66 -38.87
C LYS A 64 26.27 -7.86 -39.35
#